data_AF-A0A8T2SA08-F1
#
_entry.id   AF-A0A8T2SA08-F1
#
_cell.length_a   1.000
_cell.length_b   1.000
_cell.length_c   1.000
_cell.angle_alpha   90.00
_cell.angle_beta   90.00
_cell.angle_gamma   90.00
#
_symmetry.space_group_name_H-M   'P 1'
#
loop_
_entity.id
_entity.type
_entity.pdbx_description
1 polymer ?
#
loop_
_entity_poly.entity_id
_entity_poly.type
_entity_poly.pdbx_seq_one_letter_code
_entity_poly.pdbx_strand_id
1 'polypeptide(L)'
;MAHFSLMLCKQFLLALFFIGVLPSSDARYNLTVDASQGGRPIPSTLFGIFFEEINHAGAGGLWAELVANRGFEAGGQSTPSNIAPWSIIGDEGSVQLETERNSLFELNPIALRVDILCSVCPSGGVGVYNPGYWGMNILAGSQYKVVLWAYSLEDKNISVSFTSSDGLQILAQCFILGSKWMEDDIGETCPR
;
A
#
# COMPACT_ATOMS: atom_id res chain seq x y z
N MET A 1 39.95 86.09 3.93
CA MET A 1 39.72 84.70 3.45
C MET A 1 40.67 83.80 4.21
N ALA A 2 40.25 83.31 5.39
CA ALA A 2 39.74 81.95 5.63
C ALA A 2 40.90 80.94 5.82
N HIS A 3 41.42 80.79 7.04
CA HIS A 3 41.02 79.84 8.12
C HIS A 3 41.42 78.38 7.79
N PHE A 4 42.49 77.85 8.40
CA PHE A 4 42.59 77.18 9.72
C PHE A 4 42.12 75.71 9.72
N SER A 5 43.12 74.84 9.82
CA SER A 5 43.17 73.58 10.60
C SER A 5 42.06 72.54 10.41
N LEU A 6 42.40 71.52 9.62
CA LEU A 6 41.68 70.25 9.48
C LEU A 6 42.02 69.33 10.68
N MET A 7 41.41 69.55 11.85
CA MET A 7 41.70 68.72 13.02
C MET A 7 40.53 68.57 13.99
N LEU A 8 39.34 68.20 13.52
CA LEU A 8 38.23 67.76 14.39
C LEU A 8 37.32 66.76 13.67
N CYS A 9 37.78 65.52 13.53
CA CYS A 9 36.88 64.40 13.15
C CYS A 9 37.45 63.04 13.59
N LYS A 10 37.84 62.89 14.87
CA LYS A 10 38.35 61.61 15.38
C LYS A 10 37.95 61.23 16.82
N GLN A 11 36.97 61.90 17.44
CA GLN A 11 36.66 61.69 18.86
C GLN A 11 35.21 61.37 19.22
N PHE A 12 34.32 61.13 18.25
CA PHE A 12 32.90 60.85 18.54
C PHE A 12 32.40 59.55 17.90
N LEU A 13 33.06 58.43 18.16
CA LEU A 13 32.56 57.10 17.73
C LEU A 13 32.99 55.96 18.68
N LEU A 14 33.26 56.27 19.96
CA LEU A 14 33.69 55.27 20.95
C LEU A 14 32.72 55.10 22.13
N ALA A 15 31.44 55.34 21.92
CA ALA A 15 30.43 55.22 22.99
C ALA A 15 29.15 54.60 22.44
N LEU A 16 29.14 53.27 22.17
CA LEU A 16 27.92 52.46 22.08
C LEU A 16 28.17 50.95 21.87
N PHE A 17 29.25 50.38 22.43
CA PHE A 17 29.44 48.93 22.46
C PHE A 17 29.73 48.42 23.88
N PHE A 18 28.81 48.74 24.79
CA PHE A 18 28.58 47.89 25.97
C PHE A 18 27.16 47.35 25.85
N ILE A 19 26.97 46.40 24.93
CA ILE A 19 25.88 45.44 25.05
C ILE A 19 26.24 44.63 26.29
N GLY A 20 25.61 44.96 27.42
CA GLY A 20 25.70 44.16 28.62
C GLY A 20 25.26 42.74 28.26
N VAL A 21 26.20 41.81 28.25
CA VAL A 21 25.89 40.38 28.23
C VAL A 21 25.18 40.11 29.54
N LEU A 22 23.85 40.04 29.51
CA LEU A 22 23.08 39.51 30.63
C LEU A 22 23.58 38.07 30.84
N PRO A 23 24.01 37.68 32.05
CA PRO A 23 24.34 36.30 32.31
C PRO A 23 23.07 35.48 32.11
N SER A 24 23.04 34.64 31.07
CA SER A 24 22.04 33.59 30.97
C SER A 24 22.26 32.69 32.19
N SER A 25 21.30 32.64 33.12
CA SER A 25 21.35 31.66 34.19
C SER A 25 21.20 30.28 33.55
N ASP A 26 22.31 29.61 33.35
CA ASP A 26 22.34 28.20 32.97
C ASP A 26 21.81 27.41 34.17
N ALA A 27 20.51 27.13 34.15
CA ALA A 27 19.83 26.42 35.21
C ALA A 27 20.37 24.98 35.23
N ARG A 28 21.36 24.74 36.10
CA ARG A 28 21.93 23.40 36.28
C ARG A 28 21.00 22.57 37.15
N TYR A 29 20.35 21.59 36.53
CA TYR A 29 19.56 20.58 37.22
C TYR A 29 20.45 19.38 37.55
N ASN A 30 20.48 18.99 38.82
CA ASN A 30 21.18 17.79 39.27
C ASN A 30 20.18 16.64 39.39
N LEU A 31 20.38 15.56 38.63
CA LEU A 31 19.70 14.28 38.80
C LEU A 31 20.63 13.32 39.56
N THR A 32 20.32 13.05 40.83
CA THR A 32 21.04 12.07 41.65
C THR A 32 20.27 10.75 41.64
N VAL A 33 20.93 9.65 41.23
CA VAL A 33 20.36 8.30 41.23
C VAL A 33 20.98 7.49 42.37
N ASP A 34 20.14 6.96 43.27
CA ASP A 34 20.57 6.05 44.34
C ASP A 34 20.49 4.60 43.85
N ALA A 35 21.65 3.94 43.72
CA ALA A 35 21.78 2.56 43.29
C ALA A 35 22.05 1.58 44.45
N SER A 36 21.97 2.03 45.72
CA SER A 36 22.39 1.25 46.89
C SER A 36 21.48 0.05 47.20
N GLN A 37 20.22 0.05 46.76
CA GLN A 37 19.22 -0.94 47.18
C GLN A 37 18.91 -2.04 46.15
N GLY A 38 19.58 -2.08 44.99
CA GLY A 38 19.30 -3.06 43.94
C GLY A 38 17.85 -2.94 43.43
N GLY A 39 17.62 -2.20 42.36
CA GLY A 39 16.28 -1.90 41.84
C GLY A 39 15.40 -3.14 41.59
N ARG A 40 14.09 -2.93 41.42
CA ARG A 40 13.16 -4.02 41.12
C ARG A 40 13.51 -4.68 39.77
N PRO A 41 13.46 -6.01 39.65
CA PRO A 41 13.62 -6.68 38.37
C PRO A 41 12.61 -6.12 37.36
N ILE A 42 13.10 -5.71 36.19
CA ILE A 42 12.24 -5.26 35.09
C ILE A 42 11.53 -6.50 34.52
N PRO A 43 10.20 -6.52 34.44
CA PRO A 43 9.48 -7.64 33.84
C PRO A 43 9.91 -7.86 32.38
N SER A 44 10.03 -9.12 31.96
CA SER A 44 10.30 -9.45 30.56
C SER A 44 9.17 -9.02 29.61
N THR A 45 7.99 -8.73 30.15
CA THR A 45 6.80 -8.24 29.43
C THR A 45 6.70 -6.71 29.40
N LEU A 46 7.72 -5.98 29.86
CA LEU A 46 7.70 -4.51 29.83
C LEU A 46 7.52 -3.96 28.41
N PHE A 47 8.05 -4.65 27.40
CA PHE A 47 7.94 -4.27 26.00
C PHE A 47 7.12 -5.31 25.24
N GLY A 48 6.16 -4.82 24.45
CA GLY A 48 5.29 -5.64 23.62
C GLY A 48 4.82 -4.88 22.39
N ILE A 49 4.00 -5.54 21.58
CA ILE A 49 3.41 -4.97 20.36
C ILE A 49 1.89 -4.93 20.55
N PHE A 50 1.29 -3.79 20.24
CA PHE A 50 -0.15 -3.66 20.05
C PHE A 50 -0.43 -3.72 18.54
N PHE A 51 -1.46 -4.46 18.15
CA PHE A 51 -1.86 -4.60 16.77
C PHE A 51 -3.36 -4.32 16.62
N GLU A 52 -3.68 -3.43 15.70
CA GLU A 52 -5.02 -3.22 15.17
C GLU A 52 -4.94 -3.13 13.64
N GLU A 53 -6.04 -3.38 12.94
CA GLU A 53 -6.14 -3.04 11.53
C GLU A 53 -6.35 -1.54 11.38
N ILE A 54 -5.25 -0.80 11.29
CA ILE A 54 -5.24 0.63 11.02
C ILE A 54 -4.21 0.92 9.93
N ASN A 55 -4.56 1.78 8.98
CA ASN A 55 -3.66 2.20 7.91
C ASN A 55 -3.01 1.03 7.15
N HIS A 56 -3.74 -0.06 6.89
CA HIS A 56 -3.22 -1.25 6.20
C HIS A 56 -2.09 -1.98 6.96
N ALA A 57 -2.09 -1.94 8.30
CA ALA A 57 -1.10 -2.65 9.11
C ALA A 57 -1.23 -4.17 9.01
N GLY A 58 -2.44 -4.69 8.79
CA GLY A 58 -2.67 -6.11 8.49
C GLY A 58 -2.79 -6.33 6.99
N ALA A 59 -3.95 -6.02 6.42
CA ALA A 59 -4.23 -6.17 4.99
C ALA A 59 -3.47 -5.11 4.17
N GLY A 60 -2.47 -5.56 3.41
CA GLY A 60 -1.51 -4.67 2.74
C GLY A 60 -0.24 -4.39 3.54
N GLY A 61 -0.12 -4.98 4.73
CA GLY A 61 1.03 -4.88 5.62
C GLY A 61 1.49 -6.26 6.07
N LEU A 62 1.13 -6.66 7.29
CA LEU A 62 1.58 -7.92 7.90
C LEU A 62 1.02 -9.17 7.19
N TRP A 63 -0.17 -9.09 6.61
CA TRP A 63 -0.76 -10.20 5.85
C TRP A 63 -0.23 -10.20 4.42
N ALA A 64 0.37 -11.31 4.01
CA ALA A 64 1.10 -11.46 2.74
C ALA A 64 0.21 -11.55 1.47
N GLU A 65 -1.10 -11.33 1.61
CA GLU A 65 -1.99 -11.23 0.45
C GLU A 65 -1.65 -9.98 -0.37
N LEU A 66 -1.43 -10.17 -1.67
CA LEU A 66 -1.07 -9.09 -2.58
C LEU A 66 -2.30 -8.44 -3.21
N VAL A 67 -3.40 -9.18 -3.33
CA VAL A 67 -4.63 -8.74 -3.98
C VAL A 67 -5.51 -7.98 -2.98
N ALA A 68 -5.77 -6.70 -3.26
CA ALA A 68 -6.68 -5.89 -2.46
C ALA A 68 -8.14 -6.18 -2.84
N ASN A 69 -9.06 -6.16 -1.87
CA ASN A 69 -10.48 -6.44 -2.09
C ASN A 69 -10.72 -7.76 -2.85
N ARG A 70 -10.02 -8.84 -2.46
CA ARG A 70 -10.06 -10.15 -3.14
C ARG A 70 -11.45 -10.82 -3.15
N GLY A 71 -12.33 -10.43 -2.23
CA GLY A 71 -13.67 -10.98 -2.06
C GLY A 71 -14.80 -10.07 -2.52
N PHE A 72 -14.50 -8.90 -3.10
CA PHE A 72 -15.49 -7.91 -3.54
C PHE A 72 -16.43 -7.40 -2.44
N GLU A 73 -15.97 -7.37 -1.19
CA GLU A 73 -16.76 -6.99 0.00
C GLU A 73 -16.67 -5.48 0.30
N ALA A 74 -15.86 -4.73 -0.44
CA ALA A 74 -15.72 -3.29 -0.22
C ALA A 74 -17.03 -2.54 -0.49
N GLY A 75 -17.22 -1.41 0.21
CA GLY A 75 -18.40 -0.54 0.03
C GLY A 75 -19.54 -0.76 1.02
N GLY A 76 -19.41 -1.69 1.98
CA GLY A 76 -20.37 -1.87 3.07
C GLY A 76 -21.73 -2.41 2.62
N GLN A 77 -22.84 -1.89 3.16
CA GLN A 77 -24.19 -2.36 2.82
C GLN A 77 -24.67 -1.99 1.40
N SER A 78 -23.89 -1.20 0.67
CA SER A 78 -24.21 -0.81 -0.70
C SER A 78 -24.25 -2.04 -1.61
N THR A 79 -25.37 -2.20 -2.32
CA THR A 79 -25.54 -3.23 -3.36
C THR A 79 -25.86 -2.50 -4.67
N PRO A 80 -25.09 -2.67 -5.76
CA PRO A 80 -23.92 -3.56 -5.91
C PRO A 80 -22.72 -3.15 -5.04
N SER A 81 -21.91 -4.14 -4.66
CA SER A 81 -20.71 -3.93 -3.85
C SER A 81 -19.62 -3.21 -4.65
N ASN A 82 -18.74 -2.47 -3.97
CA ASN A 82 -17.66 -1.76 -4.63
C ASN A 82 -16.54 -2.75 -5.00
N ILE A 83 -16.14 -2.74 -6.26
CA ILE A 83 -15.05 -3.58 -6.77
C ILE A 83 -13.69 -2.90 -6.67
N ALA A 84 -13.59 -1.64 -6.25
CA ALA A 84 -12.30 -0.96 -6.11
C ALA A 84 -11.33 -1.79 -5.24
N PRO A 85 -10.05 -1.93 -5.63
CA PRO A 85 -9.37 -1.22 -6.72
C PRO A 85 -9.34 -1.97 -8.06
N TRP A 86 -10.20 -2.98 -8.26
CA TRP A 86 -10.27 -3.70 -9.53
C TRP A 86 -10.72 -2.78 -10.67
N SER A 87 -10.20 -3.04 -11.88
CA SER A 87 -10.49 -2.24 -13.08
C SER A 87 -10.41 -3.10 -14.34
N ILE A 88 -10.99 -2.61 -15.44
CA ILE A 88 -11.07 -3.33 -16.72
C ILE A 88 -9.70 -3.39 -17.41
N ILE A 89 -9.38 -4.56 -17.98
CA ILE A 89 -8.40 -4.72 -19.06
C ILE A 89 -9.18 -4.67 -20.38
N GLY A 90 -8.78 -3.82 -21.33
CA GLY A 90 -9.50 -3.58 -22.57
C GLY A 90 -10.24 -2.24 -22.56
N ASP A 91 -11.37 -2.18 -23.24
CA ASP A 91 -12.24 -0.99 -23.30
C ASP A 91 -13.66 -1.29 -22.78
N GLU A 92 -14.41 -0.22 -22.46
CA GLU A 92 -15.79 -0.30 -21.96
C GLU A 92 -16.78 -0.92 -22.97
N GLY A 93 -16.43 -0.99 -24.25
CA GLY A 93 -17.23 -1.67 -25.27
C GLY A 93 -17.01 -3.18 -25.31
N SER A 94 -15.90 -3.66 -24.76
CA SER A 94 -15.47 -5.05 -24.81
C SER A 94 -15.71 -5.80 -23.50
N VAL A 95 -15.80 -5.09 -22.37
CA VAL A 95 -15.96 -5.68 -21.04
C VAL A 95 -16.98 -4.89 -20.22
N GLN A 96 -17.94 -5.60 -19.62
CA GLN A 96 -18.84 -5.05 -18.61
C GLN A 96 -18.63 -5.78 -17.27
N LEU A 97 -18.59 -5.01 -16.18
CA LEU A 97 -18.36 -5.51 -14.82
C LEU A 97 -19.58 -5.23 -13.95
N GLU A 98 -20.06 -6.26 -13.26
CA GLU A 98 -21.12 -6.17 -12.27
C GLU A 98 -20.82 -7.08 -11.06
N THR A 99 -21.38 -6.78 -9.90
CA THR A 99 -21.34 -7.71 -8.77
C THR A 99 -22.67 -8.43 -8.61
N GLU A 100 -22.62 -9.73 -8.39
CA GLU A 100 -23.81 -10.57 -8.17
C GLU A 100 -23.73 -11.29 -6.81
N ARG A 101 -24.89 -11.71 -6.28
CA ARG A 101 -25.00 -12.46 -5.00
C ARG A 101 -25.10 -13.97 -5.24
N ASN A 102 -24.19 -14.53 -6.01
CA ASN A 102 -24.19 -15.95 -6.41
C ASN A 102 -22.81 -16.63 -6.23
N SER A 103 -21.95 -16.06 -5.38
CA SER A 103 -20.71 -16.70 -4.97
C SER A 103 -20.96 -18.07 -4.31
N LEU A 104 -19.97 -18.96 -4.41
CA LEU A 104 -19.95 -20.25 -3.70
C LEU A 104 -19.90 -20.12 -2.18
N PHE A 105 -19.43 -18.98 -1.67
CA PHE A 105 -19.19 -18.79 -0.25
C PHE A 105 -20.44 -18.23 0.43
N GLU A 106 -21.07 -19.04 1.28
CA GLU A 106 -22.28 -18.61 2.00
C GLU A 106 -22.06 -17.34 2.85
N LEU A 107 -20.89 -17.22 3.47
CA LEU A 107 -20.52 -16.06 4.30
C LEU A 107 -20.03 -14.85 3.49
N ASN A 108 -19.68 -15.04 2.22
CA ASN A 108 -19.37 -13.96 1.27
C ASN A 108 -20.07 -14.24 -0.07
N PRO A 109 -21.36 -13.87 -0.18
CA PRO A 109 -22.18 -14.20 -1.35
C PRO A 109 -21.81 -13.38 -2.59
N ILE A 110 -20.92 -12.39 -2.49
CA ILE A 110 -20.59 -11.48 -3.58
C ILE A 110 -19.56 -12.12 -4.53
N ALA A 111 -19.86 -12.09 -5.82
CA ALA A 111 -18.94 -12.46 -6.90
C ALA A 111 -18.88 -11.34 -7.94
N LEU A 112 -17.72 -11.17 -8.57
CA LEU A 112 -17.55 -10.31 -9.74
C LEU A 112 -17.98 -11.07 -10.99
N ARG A 113 -18.98 -10.55 -11.69
CA ARG A 113 -19.35 -10.99 -13.03
C ARG A 113 -18.61 -10.15 -14.06
N VAL A 114 -17.97 -10.84 -15.00
CA VAL A 114 -17.24 -10.23 -16.11
C VAL A 114 -17.87 -10.70 -17.41
N ASP A 115 -18.60 -9.80 -18.07
CA ASP A 115 -19.19 -10.06 -19.38
C ASP A 115 -18.23 -9.62 -20.48
N ILE A 116 -17.80 -10.56 -21.32
CA ILE A 116 -16.96 -10.29 -22.49
C ILE A 116 -17.85 -10.08 -23.71
N LEU A 117 -17.87 -8.85 -24.23
CA LEU A 117 -18.80 -8.38 -25.25
C LEU A 117 -18.19 -8.31 -26.66
N CYS A 118 -16.86 -8.42 -26.77
CA CYS A 118 -16.15 -8.39 -28.04
C CYS A 118 -16.27 -9.71 -28.82
N SER A 119 -16.60 -9.62 -30.11
CA SER A 119 -16.48 -10.74 -31.06
C SER A 119 -15.06 -10.91 -31.60
N VAL A 120 -14.33 -9.79 -31.73
CA VAL A 120 -12.89 -9.73 -31.98
C VAL A 120 -12.31 -8.83 -30.92
N CYS A 121 -11.63 -9.43 -29.94
CA CYS A 121 -11.13 -8.69 -28.79
C CYS A 121 -9.80 -7.97 -29.10
N PRO A 122 -9.51 -6.85 -28.42
CA PRO A 122 -8.25 -6.15 -28.54
C PRO A 122 -7.03 -7.05 -28.35
N SER A 123 -5.92 -6.74 -29.03
CA SER A 123 -4.67 -7.51 -28.96
C SER A 123 -4.04 -7.50 -27.56
N GLY A 124 -4.35 -6.52 -26.72
CA GLY A 124 -3.96 -6.46 -25.31
C GLY A 124 -4.81 -7.35 -24.38
N GLY A 125 -5.80 -8.06 -24.92
CA GLY A 125 -6.72 -8.88 -24.13
C GLY A 125 -7.87 -8.10 -23.50
N VAL A 126 -8.74 -8.85 -22.84
CA VAL A 126 -9.93 -8.34 -22.12
C VAL A 126 -10.06 -9.06 -20.79
N GLY A 127 -10.50 -8.35 -19.76
CA GLY A 127 -10.68 -8.92 -18.43
C GLY A 127 -10.60 -7.87 -17.33
N VAL A 128 -9.98 -8.22 -16.21
CA VAL A 128 -9.83 -7.35 -15.05
C VAL A 128 -8.42 -7.42 -14.46
N TYR A 129 -7.99 -6.33 -13.84
CA TYR A 129 -6.73 -6.27 -13.10
C TYR A 129 -6.94 -5.69 -11.71
N ASN A 130 -6.03 -6.04 -10.79
CA ASN A 130 -5.96 -5.50 -9.44
C ASN A 130 -4.56 -4.90 -9.21
N PRO A 131 -4.45 -3.63 -8.81
CA PRO A 131 -3.15 -3.00 -8.54
C PRO A 131 -2.53 -3.42 -7.19
N GLY A 132 -3.22 -4.22 -6.38
CA GLY A 132 -2.83 -4.57 -5.03
C GLY A 132 -2.92 -3.40 -4.06
N TYR A 133 -2.02 -3.37 -3.08
CA TYR A 133 -1.92 -2.30 -2.09
C TYR A 133 -0.89 -1.26 -2.55
N TRP A 134 -1.31 -0.37 -3.46
CA TRP A 134 -0.44 0.63 -4.14
C TRP A 134 0.74 -0.01 -4.90
N GLY A 135 0.53 -1.20 -5.43
CA GLY A 135 1.52 -2.00 -6.15
C GLY A 135 1.69 -3.40 -5.56
N MET A 136 2.39 -4.24 -6.30
CA MET A 136 2.79 -5.58 -5.85
C MET A 136 4.29 -5.74 -6.07
N ASN A 137 5.00 -6.16 -5.01
CA ASN A 137 6.44 -6.40 -5.11
C ASN A 137 6.71 -7.80 -5.68
N ILE A 138 6.76 -7.88 -7.01
CA ILE A 138 7.06 -9.12 -7.71
C ILE A 138 8.58 -9.25 -7.86
N LEU A 139 9.14 -10.32 -7.29
CA LEU A 139 10.58 -10.57 -7.15
C LEU A 139 11.01 -11.74 -8.05
N ALA A 140 12.15 -11.59 -8.72
CA ALA A 140 12.67 -12.64 -9.59
C ALA A 140 13.11 -13.86 -8.78
N GLY A 141 12.77 -15.06 -9.24
CA GLY A 141 13.05 -16.31 -8.52
C GLY A 141 12.10 -16.63 -7.36
N SER A 142 11.14 -15.75 -7.05
CA SER A 142 10.08 -16.04 -6.08
C SER A 142 8.94 -16.85 -6.71
N GLN A 143 8.24 -17.62 -5.89
CA GLN A 143 7.03 -18.35 -6.28
C GLN A 143 5.81 -17.69 -5.66
N TYR A 144 4.73 -17.59 -6.43
CA TYR A 144 3.47 -16.97 -6.02
C TYR A 144 2.34 -17.99 -6.13
N LYS A 145 1.61 -18.19 -5.03
CA LYS A 145 0.40 -19.03 -5.04
C LYS A 145 -0.78 -18.17 -5.47
N VAL A 146 -1.39 -18.50 -6.59
CA VAL A 146 -2.60 -17.83 -7.11
C VAL A 146 -3.78 -18.76 -6.87
N VAL A 147 -4.78 -18.30 -6.10
CA VAL A 147 -6.02 -19.04 -5.89
C VAL A 147 -7.19 -18.16 -6.29
N LEU A 148 -8.06 -18.67 -7.17
CA LEU A 148 -9.28 -17.99 -7.56
C LEU A 148 -10.39 -19.01 -7.84
N TRP A 149 -11.62 -18.55 -7.64
CA TRP A 149 -12.82 -19.31 -7.95
C TRP A 149 -13.51 -18.67 -9.13
N ALA A 150 -13.61 -19.40 -10.23
CA ALA A 150 -14.24 -18.93 -11.45
C ALA A 150 -15.33 -19.90 -11.90
N TYR A 151 -16.38 -19.34 -12.48
CA TYR A 151 -17.44 -20.07 -13.16
C TYR A 151 -17.71 -19.41 -14.51
N SER A 152 -17.82 -20.22 -15.56
CA SER A 152 -18.17 -19.79 -16.91
C SER A 152 -19.22 -20.74 -17.48
N LEU A 153 -20.11 -20.19 -18.31
CA LEU A 153 -21.14 -20.98 -19.02
C LEU A 153 -20.54 -21.84 -20.13
N GLU A 154 -19.39 -21.43 -20.65
CA GLU A 154 -18.62 -22.12 -21.68
C GLU A 154 -17.20 -22.37 -21.18
N ASP A 155 -16.56 -23.43 -21.66
CA ASP A 155 -15.14 -23.66 -21.35
C ASP A 155 -14.31 -22.51 -21.92
N LYS A 156 -13.62 -21.79 -21.03
CA LYS A 156 -12.72 -20.68 -21.39
C LYS A 156 -11.37 -20.88 -20.72
N ASN A 157 -10.30 -20.63 -21.46
CA ASN A 157 -8.95 -20.55 -20.89
C ASN A 157 -8.78 -19.16 -20.28
N ILE A 158 -8.51 -19.09 -18.98
CA ILE A 158 -8.23 -17.85 -18.27
C ILE A 158 -6.71 -17.76 -18.11
N SER A 159 -6.12 -16.65 -18.53
CA SER A 159 -4.72 -16.33 -18.24
C SER A 159 -4.65 -15.45 -17.02
N VAL A 160 -3.80 -15.80 -16.06
CA VAL A 160 -3.43 -14.92 -14.94
C VAL A 160 -1.97 -14.52 -15.09
N SER A 161 -1.69 -13.23 -14.94
CA SER A 161 -0.33 -12.71 -15.06
C SER A 161 -0.06 -11.58 -14.08
N PHE A 162 1.16 -11.55 -13.57
CA PHE A 162 1.72 -10.35 -12.96
C PHE A 162 2.35 -9.50 -14.06
N THR A 163 2.00 -8.22 -14.14
CA THR A 163 2.52 -7.28 -15.14
C THR A 163 3.22 -6.10 -14.49
N SER A 164 4.13 -5.47 -15.22
CA SER A 164 4.73 -4.20 -14.82
C SER A 164 3.66 -3.11 -14.73
N SER A 165 3.93 -2.05 -13.96
CA SER A 165 2.98 -0.95 -13.72
C SER A 165 2.57 -0.18 -14.99
N ASP A 166 3.38 -0.24 -16.05
CA ASP A 166 3.06 0.33 -17.36
C ASP A 166 2.27 -0.65 -18.27
N GLY A 167 2.04 -1.88 -17.81
CA GLY A 167 1.37 -2.95 -18.54
C GLY A 167 2.18 -3.56 -19.69
N LEU A 168 3.45 -3.16 -19.87
CA LEU A 168 4.23 -3.54 -21.05
C LEU A 168 4.96 -4.88 -20.91
N GLN A 169 5.23 -5.31 -19.68
CA GLN A 169 6.00 -6.52 -19.38
C GLN A 169 5.19 -7.50 -18.54
N ILE A 170 5.09 -8.73 -19.01
CA ILE A 170 4.64 -9.87 -18.20
C ILE A 170 5.83 -10.33 -17.35
N LEU A 171 5.64 -10.32 -16.03
CA LEU A 171 6.65 -10.70 -15.03
C LEU A 171 6.54 -12.18 -14.64
N ALA A 172 5.31 -12.73 -14.64
CA ALA A 172 5.01 -14.14 -14.45
C ALA A 172 3.60 -14.41 -14.99
N GLN A 173 3.34 -15.63 -15.48
CA GLN A 173 2.05 -16.01 -16.08
C GLN A 173 1.74 -17.49 -15.81
N CYS A 174 0.47 -17.79 -15.67
CA CYS A 174 -0.10 -19.12 -15.48
C CYS A 174 -1.48 -19.17 -16.15
N PHE A 175 -1.97 -20.37 -16.45
CA PHE A 175 -3.23 -20.58 -17.16
C PHE A 175 -4.14 -21.44 -16.32
N ILE A 176 -5.37 -20.97 -16.10
CA ILE A 176 -6.39 -21.68 -15.35
C ILE A 176 -7.49 -22.06 -16.34
N LEU A 177 -7.86 -23.33 -16.36
CA LEU A 177 -8.97 -23.83 -17.18
C LEU A 177 -10.27 -23.48 -16.46
N GLY A 178 -11.11 -22.62 -17.03
CA GLY A 178 -12.41 -22.30 -16.48
C GLY A 178 -13.48 -23.27 -16.98
N SER A 179 -13.67 -24.41 -16.31
CA SER A 179 -14.81 -25.30 -16.56
C SER A 179 -15.40 -25.80 -15.24
N LYS A 180 -16.65 -25.45 -14.93
CA LYS A 180 -17.37 -25.78 -13.68
C LYS A 180 -16.72 -25.14 -12.44
N TRP A 181 -17.47 -24.96 -11.35
CA TRP A 181 -16.91 -24.49 -10.07
C TRP A 181 -15.79 -25.43 -9.64
N MET A 182 -14.55 -25.05 -9.92
CA MET A 182 -13.39 -25.82 -9.53
C MET A 182 -12.78 -25.17 -8.31
N GLU A 183 -12.66 -25.97 -7.25
CA GLU A 183 -11.64 -25.77 -6.23
C GLU A 183 -10.31 -26.07 -6.89
N ASP A 184 -9.89 -25.15 -7.73
CA ASP A 184 -8.50 -25.11 -8.08
C ASP A 184 -7.79 -24.50 -6.87
N ASP A 185 -7.52 -25.36 -5.88
CA ASP A 185 -6.31 -25.25 -5.03
C ASP A 185 -5.08 -25.48 -5.93
N ILE A 186 -5.07 -24.76 -7.05
CA ILE A 186 -3.97 -24.57 -7.96
C ILE A 186 -3.01 -23.71 -7.14
N GLY A 187 -2.24 -24.40 -6.29
CA GLY A 187 -0.86 -24.02 -6.06
C GLY A 187 -0.07 -24.11 -7.36
N GLU A 188 -0.57 -23.59 -8.49
CA GLU A 188 0.33 -23.21 -9.55
C GLU A 188 1.10 -22.01 -9.03
N THR A 189 2.31 -22.34 -8.63
CA THR A 189 3.38 -21.37 -8.55
C THR A 189 3.49 -20.77 -9.95
N CYS A 190 3.09 -19.53 -10.16
CA CYS A 190 3.40 -18.83 -11.41
C CYS A 190 4.89 -18.45 -11.31
N PRO A 191 5.81 -19.18 -11.96
CA PRO A 191 7.24 -18.93 -11.80
C PRO A 191 7.58 -17.61 -12.49
N ARG A 192 8.44 -16.82 -11.86
CA ARG A 192 9.14 -15.71 -12.52
C ARG A 192 10.51 -16.16 -13.01
#